data_AF-A0A8S3DYH4-F1
#
_entry.id   AF-A0A8S3DYH4-F1
#
_cell.length_a   1.000
_cell.length_b   1.000
_cell.length_c   1.000
_cell.angle_alpha   90.00
_cell.angle_beta   90.00
_cell.angle_gamma   90.00
#
_symmetry.space_group_name_H-M   'P 1'
#
loop_
_entity.id
_entity.type
_entity.pdbx_description
1 polymer ?
#
loop_
_entity_poly.entity_id
_entity_poly.type
_entity_poly.pdbx_seq_one_letter_code
_entity_poly.pdbx_strand_id
1 'polypeptide(L)' 'IHKAQLADKGTYTAKATNPVGEAEAKTTLNIAGIKPTLTNDLDATLQATKGESMTIKLSATGTPRPDIVWTRGND' A
#
# COMPACT_ATOMS: atom_id res chain seq x y z
N ILE A 1 -9.93 10.03 12.46
CA ILE A 1 -8.71 9.22 12.17
C ILE A 1 -7.91 9.98 11.13
N HIS A 2 -6.71 10.45 11.47
CA HIS A 2 -5.81 11.11 10.53
C HIS A 2 -4.61 10.18 10.29
N LYS A 3 -4.15 10.04 9.03
CA LYS A 3 -3.14 9.05 8.61
C LYS A 3 -3.55 7.59 8.93
N ALA A 4 -4.70 7.18 8.39
CA ALA A 4 -5.27 5.86 8.64
C ALA A 4 -4.29 4.71 8.36
N GLN A 5 -4.33 3.69 9.22
CA GLN A 5 -3.54 2.47 9.15
C GLN A 5 -4.46 1.27 8.86
N LEU A 6 -3.89 0.13 8.44
CA LEU A 6 -4.68 -1.10 8.21
C LEU A 6 -5.49 -1.53 9.46
N ALA A 7 -4.96 -1.28 10.66
CA ALA A 7 -5.62 -1.60 11.92
C ALA A 7 -6.87 -0.75 12.19
N ASP A 8 -7.03 0.40 11.54
CA ASP A 8 -8.22 1.25 11.66
C ASP A 8 -9.42 0.71 10.87
N LYS A 9 -9.25 -0.37 10.10
CA LYS A 9 -10.35 -1.00 9.37
C LYS A 9 -11.36 -1.57 10.37
N GLY A 10 -12.62 -1.17 10.24
CA GLY A 10 -13.67 -1.66 11.13
C GLY A 10 -14.98 -0.91 11.01
N THR A 11 -15.96 -1.32 11.81
CA THR A 11 -17.26 -0.63 11.92
C THR A 11 -17.22 0.33 13.09
N TYR A 12 -17.53 1.60 12.83
CA TYR A 12 -17.62 2.66 13.81
C TYR A 12 -19.09 2.99 14.07
N THR A 13 -19.43 3.16 15.34
CA THR A 13 -20.77 3.55 15.79
C THR A 13 -20.68 4.92 16.44
N ALA A 14 -21.46 5.88 15.93
CA ALA A 14 -21.70 7.16 16.58
C ALA A 14 -23.01 7.08 17.36
N LYS A 15 -22.95 7.39 18.65
CA LYS A 15 -24.09 7.35 19.57
C LYS A 15 -24.33 8.75 20.12
N ALA A 16 -25.56 9.24 19.99
CA ALA A 16 -25.99 10.54 20.49
C ALA A 16 -27.12 10.34 21.50
N THR A 17 -26.97 10.95 22.68
CA THR A 17 -27.92 10.81 23.78
C THR A 17 -28.41 12.20 24.21
N ASN A 18 -29.70 12.32 24.46
CA ASN A 18 -30.33 13.49 25.10
C ASN A 18 -31.23 13.02 26.26
N PRO A 19 -31.80 13.92 27.07
CA PRO A 19 -32.64 13.52 28.22
C PRO A 19 -33.90 12.72 27.87
N VAL A 20 -34.32 12.73 26.60
CA VAL A 20 -35.54 12.05 26.13
C VAL A 20 -35.20 10.69 25.52
N GLY A 21 -33.98 10.46 25.05
CA GLY A 21 -33.58 9.19 24.45
C GLY A 21 -32.23 9.22 23.75
N GLU A 22 -32.06 8.28 22.82
CA GLU A 22 -30.78 7.99 22.17
C GLU A 22 -30.96 7.66 20.69
N ALA A 23 -29.97 8.01 19.87
CA ALA A 23 -29.86 7.62 18.48
C ALA A 23 -28.45 7.06 18.19
N GLU A 24 -28.37 6.06 17.33
CA GLU A 24 -27.10 5.49 16.84
C GLU A 24 -27.01 5.53 15.32
N ALA A 25 -25.81 5.76 14.79
CA ALA A 25 -25.48 5.66 13.38
C ALA A 25 -24.20 4.82 13.21
N LYS A 26 -24.19 3.91 12.22
CA LYS A 26 -23.06 3.01 11.96
C LYS A 26 -22.47 3.25 10.59
N THR A 27 -21.15 3.15 10.48
CA THR A 27 -20.42 3.19 9.21
C THR A 27 -19.25 2.22 9.25
N THR A 28 -18.86 1.69 8.09
CA THR A 28 -17.70 0.80 7.97
C THR A 28 -16.56 1.53 7.27
N LEU A 29 -15.45 1.68 7.98
CA LEU A 29 -14.20 2.18 7.40
C LEU A 29 -13.45 1.01 6.76
N ASN A 30 -13.32 1.05 5.44
CA ASN A 30 -12.45 0.13 4.71
C ASN A 30 -11.15 0.85 4.32
N ILE A 31 -10.02 0.19 4.55
CA ILE A 31 -8.70 0.65 4.12
C ILE A 31 -8.31 -0.17 2.90
N ALA A 32 -8.11 0.50 1.77
CA ALA A 32 -7.81 -0.15 0.50
C ALA A 32 -6.49 -0.95 0.55
N GLY A 33 -5.54 -0.52 1.37
CA GLY A 33 -4.26 -1.19 1.53
C GLY A 33 -3.11 -0.23 1.82
N ILE A 34 -1.89 -0.69 1.55
CA ILE A 34 -0.65 0.08 1.66
C ILE A 34 -0.11 0.26 0.25
N LYS A 35 0.16 1.52 -0.13
CA LYS A 35 0.70 1.81 -1.46
C LYS A 35 2.01 1.05 -1.73
N PRO A 36 2.24 0.57 -2.96
CA PRO A 36 3.52 0.01 -3.34
C PRO A 36 4.68 0.98 -3.07
N THR A 37 5.74 0.51 -2.45
CA THR A 37 6.96 1.28 -2.18
C THR A 37 8.18 0.40 -2.40
N LEU A 38 9.19 0.91 -3.11
CA LEU A 38 10.45 0.20 -3.29
C LEU A 38 11.19 0.13 -1.95
N THR A 39 11.70 -1.04 -1.61
CA THR A 39 12.47 -1.25 -0.38
C THR A 39 13.97 -1.31 -0.60
N ASN A 40 14.39 -1.33 -1.86
CA ASN A 40 15.78 -1.13 -2.25
C ASN A 40 15.84 -0.14 -3.41
N ASP A 41 16.92 0.63 -3.43
CA ASP A 41 17.26 1.43 -4.59
C ASP A 41 17.75 0.51 -5.71
N LEU A 42 17.54 0.96 -6.94
CA LEU A 42 18.14 0.36 -8.13
C LEU A 42 19.35 1.19 -8.52
N ASP A 43 20.44 0.52 -8.87
CA ASP A 43 21.58 1.19 -9.47
C ASP A 43 21.14 1.83 -10.79
N ALA A 44 21.37 3.15 -10.91
CA ALA A 44 21.01 3.90 -12.12
C ALA A 44 21.80 3.45 -13.36
N THR A 45 22.90 2.72 -13.16
CA THR A 45 23.72 2.18 -14.25
C THR A 45 24.24 0.81 -13.85
N LEU A 46 23.93 -0.18 -14.68
CA LEU A 46 24.48 -1.53 -14.57
C LEU A 46 25.35 -1.79 -15.79
N GLN A 47 26.61 -2.16 -15.56
CA GLN A 47 27.53 -2.56 -16.61
C GLN A 47 27.65 -4.09 -16.61
N ALA A 48 27.67 -4.69 -17.79
CA ALA A 48 27.99 -6.11 -17.95
C ALA A 48 28.86 -6.32 -19.17
N THR A 49 29.74 -7.31 -19.10
CA THR A 49 30.56 -7.71 -20.24
C THR A 49 29.75 -8.61 -21.17
N LYS A 50 30.00 -8.49 -22.48
CA LYS A 50 29.36 -9.36 -23.47
C LYS A 50 29.62 -10.83 -23.14
N GLY A 51 28.56 -11.61 -23.01
CA GLY A 51 28.61 -13.03 -22.68
C GLY A 51 28.45 -13.34 -21.19
N GLU A 52 28.47 -12.33 -20.32
CA GLU A 52 28.19 -12.49 -18.89
C GLU A 52 26.69 -12.33 -18.60
N SER A 53 26.23 -13.01 -17.53
CA SER A 53 24.86 -12.84 -17.03
C SER A 53 24.78 -11.63 -16.11
N MET A 54 23.73 -10.83 -16.26
CA MET A 54 23.40 -9.72 -15.37
C MET A 54 22.14 -10.05 -14.57
N THR A 55 22.09 -9.65 -13.30
CA THR A 55 20.88 -9.76 -12.47
C THR A 55 20.48 -8.38 -11.97
N ILE A 56 19.23 -7.99 -12.22
CA ILE A 56 18.63 -6.78 -11.65
C ILE A 56 17.72 -7.21 -10.50
N LYS A 57 17.98 -6.69 -9.29
CA LYS A 57 17.21 -7.04 -8.09
C LYS A 57 16.31 -5.88 -7.69
N LEU A 58 15.01 -6.12 -7.68
CA LEU A 58 14.00 -5.18 -7.19
C LEU A 58 13.15 -5.84 -6.12
N SER A 59 12.91 -5.11 -5.04
CA SER A 59 12.04 -5.49 -3.94
C SER A 59 11.09 -4.33 -3.68
N ALA A 60 9.80 -4.65 -3.60
CA ALA A 60 8.75 -3.70 -3.31
C ALA A 60 7.83 -4.28 -2.23
N THR A 61 7.32 -3.41 -1.37
CA THR A 61 6.31 -3.75 -0.36
C THR A 61 5.02 -3.02 -0.66
N GLY A 62 3.91 -3.55 -0.17
CA GLY A 62 2.58 -3.01 -0.41
C GLY A 62 1.52 -3.99 0.09
N THR A 63 0.28 -3.53 0.18
CA THR A 63 -0.87 -4.38 0.46
C THR A 63 -1.99 -4.00 -0.50
N PRO A 64 -2.48 -4.91 -1.36
CA PRO A 64 -1.96 -6.26 -1.63
C PRO A 64 -0.49 -6.27 -2.09
N ARG A 65 0.15 -7.46 -2.08
CA ARG A 65 1.53 -7.60 -2.56
C ARG A 65 1.62 -7.04 -3.99
N PRO A 66 2.57 -6.14 -4.29
CA PRO A 66 2.67 -5.54 -5.62
C PRO A 66 3.21 -6.55 -6.64
N ASP A 67 2.73 -6.42 -7.87
CA ASP A 67 3.33 -7.09 -9.03
C ASP A 67 4.55 -6.30 -9.51
N ILE A 68 5.60 -7.03 -9.88
CA ILE A 68 6.84 -6.46 -10.43
C ILE A 68 6.89 -6.77 -11.92
N VAL A 69 6.87 -5.74 -12.74
CA VAL A 69 6.96 -5.82 -14.20
C VAL A 69 8.22 -5.10 -14.66
N TRP A 70 9.04 -5.79 -15.46
CA TRP A 70 10.23 -5.22 -16.08
C TRP A 70 9.93 -4.81 -17.51
N THR A 71 10.23 -3.57 -17.86
CA THR A 71 10.16 -3.06 -19.24
C THR A 71 11.56 -2.62 -19.69
N ARG A 72 11.82 -2.70 -21.00
CA ARG A 72 13.09 -2.31 -21.60
C ARG A 72 12.82 -1.27 -22.69
N GLY A 73 13.17 -0.01 -22.43
CA GLY A 73 12.87 1.10 -23.33
C GLY A 73 11.52 1.74 -23.03
N ASN A 74 11.03 2.57 -23.96
CA ASN A 74 9.84 3.40 -23.80
C ASN A 74 8.51 2.69 -24.17
N ASP A 75 8.47 1.37 -24.15
CA ASP A 75 7.26 0.59 -24.45
C ASP A 75 6.46 0.27 -23.17
#